data_AF-A0A8T2J9G2-F1
#
_entry.id   AF-A0A8T2J9G2-F1
#
_cell.length_a   1.000
_cell.length_b   1.000
_cell.length_c   1.000
_cell.angle_alpha   90.00
_cell.angle_beta   90.00
_cell.angle_gamma   90.00
#
_symmetry.space_group_name_H-M   'P 1'
#
loop_
_entity.id
_entity.type
_entity.pdbx_description
1 polymer ?
#
loop_
_entity_poly.entity_id
_entity_poly.type
_entity_poly.pdbx_seq_one_letter_code
_entity_poly.pdbx_strand_id
1 'polypeptide(L)'
;MRQYMPPAHRSFVERIGRAPSLQGYIAQCGDPELLSAFNECVLSLTDIRSLHIRIVCKYVTAAGARAKMSGKGMQHLLERGTGGSPIMAFLKNVRGTCKENVLNNDTQESC
;
A
#
# COMPACT_ATOMS: atom_id res chain seq x y z
N MET A 1 7.22 -0.16 11.98
CA MET A 1 8.38 -0.46 11.09
C MET A 1 9.39 0.68 10.96
N ARG A 2 9.04 1.96 11.18
CA ARG A 2 9.98 3.10 11.05
C ARG A 2 11.24 3.00 11.92
N GLN A 3 11.15 2.38 13.10
CA GLN A 3 12.32 2.16 13.97
C GLN A 3 13.37 1.20 13.37
N TYR A 4 13.01 0.38 12.39
CA TYR A 4 13.91 -0.51 11.68
C TYR A 4 14.57 0.17 10.46
N MET A 5 14.22 1.42 10.16
CA MET A 5 14.83 2.18 9.06
C MET A 5 16.11 2.88 9.53
N PRO A 6 17.12 3.05 8.65
CA PRO A 6 18.25 3.93 8.93
C PRO A 6 17.79 5.34 9.35
N PRO A 7 18.50 6.03 10.26
CA PRO A 7 18.05 7.30 10.82
C PRO A 7 17.69 8.34 9.75
N ALA A 8 18.51 8.50 8.71
CA ALA A 8 18.25 9.45 7.62
C ALA A 8 16.93 9.15 6.86
N HIS A 9 16.63 7.87 6.61
CA HIS A 9 15.39 7.47 5.91
C HIS A 9 14.17 7.72 6.79
N ARG A 10 14.25 7.40 8.09
CA ARG A 10 13.18 7.68 9.05
C ARG A 10 12.87 9.19 9.11
N SER A 11 13.91 10.02 9.27
CA SER A 11 13.76 11.47 9.31
C SER A 11 13.16 12.03 8.03
N PHE A 12 13.53 11.49 6.87
CA PHE A 12 12.94 11.89 5.59
C PHE A 12 11.43 11.61 5.53
N VAL A 13 11.00 10.40 5.91
CA VAL A 13 9.57 10.02 5.92
C VAL A 13 8.79 10.88 6.93
N GLU A 14 9.35 11.16 8.10
CA GLU A 14 8.72 12.05 9.09
C GLU A 14 8.56 13.48 8.57
N ARG A 15 9.57 13.99 7.86
CA ARG A 15 9.49 15.32 7.23
C ARG A 15 8.39 15.39 6.18
N ILE A 16 8.28 14.39 5.31
CA ILE A 16 7.17 14.31 4.34
C ILE A 16 5.83 14.25 5.07
N GLY A 17 5.72 13.46 6.14
CA GLY A 17 4.49 13.34 6.92
C GLY A 17 4.04 14.63 7.64
N ARG A 18 4.93 15.62 7.79
CA ARG A 18 4.61 16.95 8.35
C ARG A 18 4.34 18.01 7.28
N ALA A 19 4.60 17.70 6.01
CA ALA A 19 4.35 18.63 4.91
C ALA A 19 2.84 18.86 4.73
N PRO A 20 2.42 19.99 4.13
CA PRO A 20 1.03 20.25 3.80
C PRO A 20 0.40 19.13 2.96
N SER A 21 -0.91 18.95 3.10
CA SER A 21 -1.62 17.90 2.35
C SER A 21 -1.63 18.20 0.85
N LEU A 22 -0.93 17.38 0.08
CA LEU A 22 -0.96 17.46 -1.38
C LEU A 22 -2.36 17.18 -1.94
N GLN A 23 -3.09 16.20 -1.38
CA GLN A 23 -4.49 15.93 -1.77
C GLN A 23 -5.38 17.15 -1.53
N GLY A 24 -5.23 17.80 -0.38
CA GLY A 24 -5.99 19.00 -0.04
C GLY A 24 -5.69 20.17 -0.98
N TYR A 25 -4.43 20.32 -1.39
CA TYR A 25 -4.03 21.33 -2.38
C TYR A 25 -4.66 21.05 -3.76
N ILE A 26 -4.60 19.81 -4.24
CA ILE A 26 -5.16 19.41 -5.54
C ILE A 26 -6.67 19.63 -5.58
N ALA A 27 -7.38 19.25 -4.51
CA ALA A 27 -8.82 19.46 -4.40
C ALA A 27 -9.20 20.95 -4.42
N GLN A 28 -8.38 21.84 -3.86
CA GLN A 28 -8.61 23.29 -3.89
C GLN A 28 -8.24 23.93 -5.23
N CYS A 29 -7.24 23.40 -5.92
CA CYS A 29 -6.75 23.96 -7.18
C CYS A 29 -7.74 23.78 -8.33
N GLY A 30 -8.54 22.70 -8.31
CA GLY A 30 -9.51 22.39 -9.36
C GLY A 30 -8.90 22.08 -10.73
N ASP A 31 -7.58 21.81 -10.77
CA ASP A 31 -6.86 21.51 -12.01
C ASP A 31 -7.03 20.04 -12.39
N PRO A 32 -7.71 19.74 -13.52
CA PRO A 32 -7.97 18.36 -13.94
C PRO A 32 -6.70 17.61 -14.36
N GLU A 33 -5.68 18.28 -14.86
CA GLU A 33 -4.41 17.65 -15.24
C GLU A 33 -3.64 17.23 -13.98
N LEU A 34 -3.60 18.12 -12.99
CA LEU A 34 -2.97 17.82 -11.70
C LEU A 34 -3.70 16.69 -10.95
N LEU A 35 -5.03 16.68 -10.99
CA LEU A 35 -5.85 15.60 -10.46
C LEU A 35 -5.54 14.27 -11.16
N SER A 36 -5.50 14.27 -12.50
CA SER A 36 -5.18 13.07 -13.28
C SER A 36 -3.80 12.53 -12.93
N ALA A 37 -2.78 13.38 -12.94
CA ALA A 37 -1.41 12.98 -12.64
C ALA A 37 -1.26 12.41 -11.21
N PHE A 38 -1.95 12.99 -10.23
CA PHE A 38 -1.98 12.47 -8.88
C PHE A 38 -2.66 11.10 -8.81
N ASN A 39 -3.83 10.96 -9.44
CA ASN A 39 -4.58 9.71 -9.46
C ASN A 39 -3.79 8.60 -10.16
N GLU A 40 -3.09 8.89 -11.26
CA GLU A 40 -2.17 7.95 -11.91
C GLU A 40 -1.07 7.44 -10.97
N CYS A 41 -0.49 8.32 -10.15
CA CYS A 41 0.48 7.92 -9.13
C CYS A 41 -0.12 6.96 -8.10
N VAL A 42 -1.34 7.26 -7.60
CA VAL A 42 -2.06 6.42 -6.64
C VAL A 42 -2.43 5.06 -7.22
N LEU A 43 -2.87 5.03 -8.49
CA LEU A 43 -3.19 3.80 -9.21
C LEU A 43 -1.93 2.95 -9.45
N SER A 44 -0.82 3.56 -9.86
CA SER A 44 0.47 2.87 -9.99
C SER A 44 0.91 2.22 -8.67
N LEU A 45 0.74 2.92 -7.55
CA LEU A 45 1.01 2.37 -6.21
C LEU A 45 0.07 1.21 -5.84
N THR A 46 -1.17 1.25 -6.30
CA THR A 46 -2.16 0.18 -6.13
C THR A 46 -1.77 -1.06 -6.94
N ASP A 47 -1.25 -0.87 -8.16
CA ASP A 47 -0.82 -1.96 -9.03
C ASP A 47 0.41 -2.67 -8.48
N ILE A 48 1.39 -1.91 -7.97
CA ILE A 48 2.54 -2.47 -7.25
C ILE A 48 2.07 -3.36 -6.09
N ARG A 49 1.08 -2.90 -5.30
CA ARG A 49 0.54 -3.68 -4.16
C ARG A 49 -0.24 -4.91 -4.62
N SER A 50 -0.95 -4.81 -5.74
CA SER A 50 -1.65 -5.95 -6.35
C SER A 50 -0.67 -7.00 -6.88
N LEU A 51 0.44 -6.57 -7.50
CA LEU A 51 1.54 -7.44 -7.87
C LEU A 51 2.16 -8.10 -6.63
N HIS A 52 2.43 -7.34 -5.56
CA HIS A 52 3.01 -7.87 -4.33
C HIS A 52 2.12 -8.97 -3.71
N ILE A 53 0.80 -8.78 -3.68
CA ILE A 53 -0.14 -9.83 -3.25
C ILE A 53 0.00 -11.09 -4.10
N ARG A 54 0.07 -10.97 -5.44
CA ARG A 54 0.28 -12.12 -6.33
C ARG A 54 1.60 -12.85 -6.04
N ILE A 55 2.67 -12.11 -5.80
CA ILE A 55 3.98 -12.66 -5.42
C ILE A 55 3.85 -13.43 -4.10
N VAL A 56 3.25 -12.85 -3.07
CA VAL A 56 3.08 -13.51 -1.77
C VAL A 56 2.21 -14.76 -1.88
N CYS A 57 1.12 -14.72 -2.65
CA CYS A 57 0.31 -15.91 -2.91
C CYS A 57 1.13 -17.04 -3.52
N LYS A 58 1.96 -16.75 -4.53
CA LYS A 58 2.77 -17.75 -5.26
C LYS A 58 3.90 -18.32 -4.40
N TYR A 59 4.66 -17.45 -3.74
CA TYR A 59 5.93 -17.82 -3.10
C TYR A 59 5.84 -18.08 -1.60
N VAL A 60 4.80 -17.59 -0.93
CA VAL A 60 4.61 -17.79 0.52
C VAL A 60 3.42 -18.71 0.77
N THR A 61 2.22 -18.33 0.36
CA THR A 61 0.99 -19.09 0.67
C THR A 61 0.97 -20.45 -0.01
N ALA A 62 1.11 -20.50 -1.34
CA ALA A 62 1.07 -21.75 -2.08
C ALA A 62 2.29 -22.64 -1.78
N ALA A 63 3.47 -22.03 -1.58
CA ALA A 63 4.67 -22.78 -1.19
C ALA A 63 4.53 -23.39 0.21
N GLY A 64 4.03 -22.62 1.19
CA GLY A 64 3.78 -23.11 2.55
C GLY A 64 2.73 -24.22 2.59
N ALA A 65 1.67 -24.11 1.77
CA ALA A 65 0.65 -25.16 1.67
C ALA A 65 1.24 -26.48 1.16
N ARG A 66 2.07 -26.42 0.10
CA ARG A 66 2.78 -27.61 -0.42
C ARG A 66 3.74 -28.19 0.62
N ALA A 67 4.51 -27.35 1.32
CA ALA A 67 5.43 -27.80 2.36
C ALA A 67 4.71 -28.51 3.52
N LYS A 68 3.51 -28.03 3.89
CA LYS A 68 2.64 -28.69 4.88
C LYS A 68 2.21 -30.08 4.40
N MET A 69 1.81 -30.22 3.14
CA MET A 69 1.43 -31.51 2.56
C MET A 69 2.59 -32.51 2.53
N SER A 70 3.83 -32.04 2.35
CA SER A 70 5.03 -32.89 2.33
C SER A 70 5.63 -33.18 3.71
N GLY A 71 4.95 -32.84 4.82
CA GLY A 71 5.43 -33.11 6.18
C GLY A 71 6.65 -32.27 6.62
N LYS A 72 7.04 -31.26 5.83
CA LYS A 72 8.18 -30.35 6.10
C LYS A 72 7.74 -28.95 6.53
N GLY A 73 6.47 -28.79 6.92
CA GLY A 73 5.81 -27.49 7.01
C GLY A 73 6.12 -26.69 8.27
N MET A 74 6.68 -25.49 8.10
CA MET A 74 6.71 -24.44 9.13
C MET A 74 5.33 -23.76 9.21
N GLN A 75 4.47 -24.20 10.13
CA GLN A 75 3.05 -23.77 10.17
C GLN A 75 2.87 -22.26 10.37
N HIS A 76 3.81 -21.60 11.05
CA HIS A 76 3.69 -20.19 11.44
C HIS A 76 3.75 -19.19 10.25
N LEU A 77 4.40 -19.56 9.13
CA LEU A 77 4.58 -18.67 7.97
C LEU A 77 3.33 -18.56 7.08
N LEU A 78 2.36 -19.44 7.26
CA LEU A 78 1.08 -19.41 6.54
C LEU A 78 0.13 -18.35 7.09
N GLU A 79 0.20 -18.10 8.41
CA GLU A 79 -0.68 -17.17 9.10
C GLU A 79 -0.04 -15.80 9.29
N ARG A 80 1.27 -15.75 9.52
CA ARG A 80 2.00 -14.51 9.79
C ARG A 80 3.20 -14.35 8.86
N GLY A 81 3.37 -13.15 8.34
CA GLY A 81 4.59 -12.77 7.64
C GLY A 81 5.77 -12.69 8.61
N THR A 82 6.99 -12.60 8.08
CA THR A 82 8.22 -12.48 8.88
C THR A 82 8.27 -11.19 9.70
N GLY A 83 7.56 -10.14 9.28
CA GLY A 83 7.33 -8.92 10.08
C GLY A 83 6.31 -9.10 11.21
N GLY A 84 5.78 -10.31 11.41
CA GLY A 84 4.86 -10.66 12.47
C GLY A 84 3.42 -10.23 12.24
N SER A 85 3.02 -9.76 11.05
CA SER A 85 1.62 -9.37 10.75
C SER A 85 0.83 -10.50 10.07
N PRO A 86 -0.51 -10.55 10.23
CA PRO A 86 -1.35 -11.43 9.42
C PRO A 86 -1.26 -11.01 7.94
N ILE A 87 -0.43 -11.73 7.18
CA ILE A 87 0.17 -11.19 5.95
C ILE A 87 -0.87 -10.80 4.90
N MET A 88 -1.87 -11.65 4.67
CA MET A 88 -2.90 -11.39 3.66
C MET A 88 -3.85 -10.26 4.06
N ALA A 89 -4.24 -10.19 5.33
CA ALA A 89 -5.09 -9.11 5.82
C ALA A 89 -4.36 -7.76 5.73
N PHE A 90 -3.09 -7.72 6.16
CA PHE A 90 -2.25 -6.53 6.07
C PHE A 90 -2.07 -6.05 4.63
N LEU A 91 -1.69 -6.93 3.70
CA LEU A 91 -1.46 -6.57 2.31
C LEU A 91 -2.74 -6.09 1.60
N LYS A 92 -3.88 -6.74 1.88
CA LYS A 92 -5.18 -6.32 1.33
C LYS A 92 -5.61 -4.96 1.86
N ASN A 93 -5.44 -4.70 3.16
CA ASN A 93 -5.74 -3.41 3.77
C ASN A 93 -4.89 -2.30 3.13
N VAL A 94 -3.56 -2.47 3.06
CA VAL A 94 -2.66 -1.48 2.48
C VAL A 94 -2.96 -1.19 1.00
N ARG A 95 -3.39 -2.21 0.22
CA ARG A 95 -3.89 -2.01 -1.14
C ARG A 95 -5.23 -1.27 -1.17
N GLY A 96 -6.16 -1.63 -0.27
CA GLY A 96 -7.47 -0.98 -0.14
C GLY A 96 -7.33 0.52 0.13
N THR A 97 -6.52 0.89 1.13
CA THR A 97 -6.23 2.28 1.44
C THR A 97 -5.66 3.03 0.25
N CYS A 98 -4.77 2.44 -0.56
CA CYS A 98 -4.32 3.11 -1.78
C CYS A 98 -5.45 3.40 -2.76
N LYS A 99 -6.35 2.43 -2.98
CA LYS A 99 -7.51 2.64 -3.86
C LYS A 99 -8.46 3.71 -3.34
N GLU A 100 -8.70 3.73 -2.04
CA GLU A 100 -9.56 4.71 -1.37
C GLU A 100 -9.01 6.15 -1.44
N ASN A 101 -7.72 6.31 -1.75
CA ASN A 101 -7.06 7.61 -1.85
C ASN A 101 -7.05 8.22 -3.27
N VAL A 102 -7.72 7.57 -4.23
CA VAL A 102 -8.04 8.16 -5.53
C VAL A 102 -9.07 9.26 -5.31
N LEU A 103 -8.84 10.43 -5.88
CA LEU A 103 -9.70 11.60 -5.73
C LEU A 103 -10.79 11.62 -6.83
N ASN A 104 -12.03 11.92 -6.45
CA ASN A 104 -13.16 12.11 -7.37
C ASN A 104 -13.27 13.59 -7.80
N ASN A 105 -13.90 13.83 -8.96
CA ASN A 105 -14.04 15.16 -9.57
C ASN A 105 -15.22 15.98 -9.03
N ASP A 106 -15.78 15.65 -7.86
CA ASP A 106 -17.06 16.17 -7.37
C ASP A 106 -16.93 17.55 -6.70
N THR A 107 -16.29 18.51 -7.37
CA THR A 107 -16.35 19.91 -6.94
C THR A 107 -16.23 20.85 -8.13
N GLN A 108 -17.35 21.09 -8.84
CA GLN A 108 -17.79 22.40 -9.33
C GLN A 108 -19.16 22.32 -10.06
N GLU A 109 -20.24 22.28 -9.29
CA GLU A 109 -21.55 22.87 -9.67
C GLU A 109 -22.18 23.48 -8.40
N SER A 110 -21.69 24.67 -8.01
CA SER A 110 -22.38 25.64 -7.15
C SER A 110 -21.53 26.91 -7.02
N CYS A 111 -21.68 27.84 -7.96
CA CYS A 111 -22.32 29.14 -7.73
C CYS A 111 -22.40 29.90 -9.07
#